data_AF-A0A0X1U7J3-F1
#
_entry.id   AF-A0A0X1U7J3-F1
#
_cell.length_a   1.000
_cell.length_b   1.000
_cell.length_c   1.000
_cell.angle_alpha   90.00
_cell.angle_beta   90.00
_cell.angle_gamma   90.00
#
_symmetry.space_group_name_H-M   'P 1'
#
loop_
_entity.id
_entity.type
_entity.pdbx_description
1 polymer ?
#
loop_
_entity_poly.entity_id
_entity_poly.type
_entity_poly.pdbx_seq_one_letter_code
_entity_poly.pdbx_strand_id
1 'polypeptide(L)'
;MLQALIKKAWNEQRRTHDYLSRMAITYNTLLLENTELYNVITTNPGKDRIGWYLSLLCEIMANSRGEVFLKIKEKFLSEITNLSEEECHKSYVSFGMSASLTYTLADARFRDEEQRRSLKTEKDMESDEFDCLSMKNTAAALYYGSIMLGNDSYLVKNDFAYMLRRKEVNQPYGLTVEDILKDSIKAKKAFPLVNMALHYAMNRCSKEDWSQADELLAMIAEDEVKSIESYWTGMANWDEDEGFLVLLWLCRHGFIETTKYGDQERLFTLLKARVDTIPNWMKEKAFIKNSTEIY
;
A
#
# COMPACT_ATOMS: atom_id res chain seq x y z
N MET A 1 -37.89 -10.62 9.25
CA MET A 1 -37.59 -9.48 8.35
C MET A 1 -36.12 -9.45 7.94
N LEU A 2 -35.18 -9.40 8.89
CA LEU A 2 -33.73 -9.36 8.63
C LEU A 2 -33.19 -10.60 7.86
N GLN A 3 -33.58 -11.80 8.26
CA GLN A 3 -33.22 -13.03 7.53
C GLN A 3 -33.75 -13.07 6.09
N ALA A 4 -34.88 -12.40 5.82
CA ALA A 4 -35.45 -12.30 4.47
C ALA A 4 -34.70 -11.25 3.61
N LEU A 5 -34.23 -10.17 4.23
CA LEU A 5 -33.34 -9.19 3.59
C LEU A 5 -31.98 -9.81 3.24
N ILE A 6 -31.39 -10.59 4.15
CA ILE A 6 -30.15 -11.33 3.91
C ILE A 6 -30.31 -12.35 2.77
N LYS A 7 -31.42 -13.09 2.77
CA LYS A 7 -31.71 -14.09 1.71
C LYS A 7 -32.03 -13.44 0.36
N LYS A 8 -32.63 -12.25 0.36
CA LYS A 8 -32.88 -11.45 -0.86
C LYS A 8 -31.58 -10.88 -1.43
N ALA A 9 -30.74 -10.28 -0.59
CA ALA A 9 -29.40 -9.81 -0.95
C ALA A 9 -28.53 -10.95 -1.48
N TRP A 10 -28.61 -12.14 -0.88
CA TRP A 10 -27.93 -13.37 -1.34
C TRP A 10 -28.40 -13.86 -2.71
N ASN A 11 -29.69 -13.71 -3.04
CA ASN A 11 -30.21 -14.07 -4.36
C ASN A 11 -29.88 -13.02 -5.43
N GLU A 12 -29.73 -11.76 -5.03
CA GLU A 12 -29.26 -10.66 -5.90
C GLU A 12 -27.72 -10.70 -6.13
N GLN A 13 -26.96 -11.24 -5.17
CA GLN A 13 -25.50 -11.49 -5.18
C GLN A 13 -24.99 -12.30 -6.39
N ARG A 14 -25.86 -13.11 -7.01
CA ARG A 14 -25.49 -13.97 -8.14
C ARG A 14 -25.27 -13.21 -9.46
N ARG A 15 -25.50 -11.89 -9.50
CA ARG A 15 -25.65 -11.15 -10.76
C ARG A 15 -24.66 -10.02 -11.05
N THR A 16 -23.73 -9.59 -10.18
CA THR A 16 -22.72 -8.58 -10.61
C THR A 16 -21.54 -8.41 -9.65
N HIS A 17 -20.37 -8.11 -10.22
CA HIS A 17 -19.06 -7.97 -9.57
C HIS A 17 -18.84 -6.59 -8.88
N ASP A 18 -19.81 -5.68 -8.97
CA ASP A 18 -19.71 -4.26 -8.54
C ASP A 18 -20.16 -4.03 -7.07
N TYR A 19 -20.11 -5.08 -6.25
CA TYR A 19 -20.85 -5.17 -4.98
C TYR A 19 -20.01 -4.95 -3.72
N LEU A 20 -18.69 -5.23 -3.74
CA LEU A 20 -17.85 -5.12 -2.53
C LEU A 20 -17.77 -3.67 -2.01
N SER A 21 -17.66 -2.69 -2.91
CA SER A 21 -17.64 -1.27 -2.54
C SER A 21 -18.99 -0.77 -2.03
N ARG A 22 -20.12 -1.27 -2.57
CA ARG A 22 -21.48 -0.87 -2.13
C ARG A 22 -21.91 -1.56 -0.85
N MET A 23 -21.47 -2.80 -0.62
CA MET A 23 -21.62 -3.45 0.67
C MET A 23 -20.88 -2.70 1.75
N ALA A 24 -19.65 -2.26 1.50
CA ALA A 24 -18.86 -1.65 2.55
C ALA A 24 -19.46 -0.36 3.10
N ILE A 25 -20.04 0.46 2.22
CA ILE A 25 -20.74 1.68 2.59
C ILE A 25 -22.05 1.37 3.34
N THR A 26 -22.80 0.36 2.88
CA THR A 26 -24.08 -0.03 3.51
C THR A 26 -23.88 -0.75 4.85
N TYR A 27 -22.83 -1.55 4.99
CA TYR A 27 -22.48 -2.28 6.21
C TYR A 27 -21.86 -1.37 7.26
N ASN A 28 -21.01 -0.40 6.89
CA ASN A 28 -20.49 0.59 7.84
C ASN A 28 -21.60 1.41 8.51
N THR A 29 -22.63 1.78 7.74
CA THR A 29 -23.81 2.48 8.28
C THR A 29 -24.59 1.61 9.29
N LEU A 30 -24.63 0.29 9.08
CA LEU A 30 -25.38 -0.64 9.93
C LEU A 30 -24.59 -1.18 11.14
N LEU A 31 -23.25 -1.25 11.05
CA LEU A 31 -22.37 -1.73 12.13
C LEU A 31 -22.09 -0.66 13.18
N LEU A 32 -22.02 0.61 12.80
CA LEU A 32 -21.83 1.72 13.74
C LEU A 32 -23.02 1.91 14.69
N GLU A 33 -24.20 1.41 14.32
CA GLU A 33 -25.44 1.60 15.09
C GLU A 33 -25.94 0.35 15.81
N ASN A 34 -25.36 -0.84 15.58
CA ASN A 34 -26.02 -2.09 16.00
C ASN A 34 -25.08 -3.21 16.49
N THR A 35 -24.89 -3.29 17.81
CA THR A 35 -24.09 -4.31 18.52
C THR A 35 -24.63 -5.74 18.31
N GLU A 36 -25.91 -5.91 17.97
CA GLU A 36 -26.51 -7.22 17.68
C GLU A 36 -26.03 -7.80 16.34
N LEU A 37 -25.77 -6.94 15.34
CA LEU A 37 -25.32 -7.39 14.01
C LEU A 37 -23.91 -8.00 14.08
N TYR A 38 -23.03 -7.44 14.92
CA TYR A 38 -21.73 -8.01 15.27
C TYR A 38 -21.86 -9.44 15.85
N ASN A 39 -22.82 -9.66 16.75
CA ASN A 39 -23.05 -10.97 17.37
C ASN A 39 -23.63 -12.00 16.40
N VAL A 40 -24.50 -11.58 15.47
CA VAL A 40 -25.09 -12.48 14.45
C VAL A 40 -24.05 -12.96 13.43
N ILE A 41 -23.08 -12.12 13.09
CA ILE A 41 -22.04 -12.44 12.11
C ILE A 41 -20.92 -13.29 12.72
N THR A 42 -20.60 -13.08 13.99
CA THR A 42 -19.45 -13.71 14.66
C THR A 42 -19.75 -15.05 15.33
N THR A 43 -20.99 -15.55 15.31
CA THR A 43 -21.38 -16.71 16.14
C THR A 43 -21.23 -18.08 15.49
N ASN A 44 -21.00 -18.21 14.17
CA ASN A 44 -20.42 -19.41 13.54
C ASN A 44 -20.35 -19.27 12.00
N PRO A 45 -19.23 -18.82 11.41
CA PRO A 45 -19.00 -19.06 9.99
C PRO A 45 -18.69 -20.54 9.80
N GLY A 46 -19.56 -21.30 9.12
CA GLY A 46 -19.18 -22.64 8.65
C GLY A 46 -17.86 -22.58 7.87
N LYS A 47 -17.09 -23.68 7.82
CA LYS A 47 -15.71 -23.73 7.28
C LYS A 47 -15.54 -23.04 5.91
N ASP A 48 -16.55 -23.08 5.05
CA ASP A 48 -16.56 -22.41 3.74
C ASP A 48 -16.68 -20.87 3.79
N ARG A 49 -16.78 -20.26 4.98
CA ARG A 49 -17.09 -18.83 5.19
C ARG A 49 -16.00 -18.06 5.93
N ILE A 50 -14.89 -18.71 6.30
CA ILE A 50 -13.78 -18.10 7.03
C ILE A 50 -13.19 -16.91 6.28
N GLY A 51 -12.93 -17.05 4.96
CA GLY A 51 -12.39 -15.95 4.16
C GLY A 51 -13.30 -14.72 4.12
N TRP A 52 -14.62 -14.91 3.99
CA TRP A 52 -15.58 -13.80 4.01
C TRP A 52 -15.65 -13.11 5.37
N TYR A 53 -15.66 -13.90 6.45
CA TYR A 53 -15.69 -13.40 7.81
C TYR A 53 -14.44 -12.57 8.14
N LEU A 54 -13.26 -13.06 7.76
CA LEU A 54 -12.01 -12.33 7.95
C LEU A 54 -11.92 -11.07 7.07
N SER A 55 -12.40 -11.11 5.81
CA SER A 55 -12.52 -9.89 4.99
C SER A 55 -13.41 -8.84 5.65
N LEU A 56 -14.53 -9.26 6.23
CA LEU A 56 -15.41 -8.37 6.95
C LEU A 56 -14.73 -7.81 8.20
N LEU A 57 -13.98 -8.61 8.96
CA LEU A 57 -13.17 -8.10 10.08
C LEU A 57 -12.14 -7.06 9.61
N CYS A 58 -11.47 -7.27 8.47
CA CYS A 58 -10.55 -6.29 7.88
C CYS A 58 -11.27 -4.98 7.53
N GLU A 59 -12.47 -5.06 6.98
CA GLU A 59 -13.26 -3.87 6.63
C GLU A 59 -13.73 -3.09 7.87
N ILE A 60 -14.18 -3.80 8.91
CA ILE A 60 -14.54 -3.18 10.19
C ILE A 60 -13.29 -2.57 10.83
N MET A 61 -12.14 -3.25 10.80
CA MET A 61 -10.86 -2.71 11.26
C MET A 61 -10.49 -1.43 10.52
N ALA A 62 -10.62 -1.41 9.19
CA ALA A 62 -10.29 -0.25 8.37
C ALA A 62 -11.06 1.02 8.77
N ASN A 63 -12.31 0.87 9.19
CA ASN A 63 -13.21 1.96 9.52
C ASN A 63 -13.32 2.26 11.04
N SER A 64 -12.72 1.41 11.89
CA SER A 64 -12.70 1.59 13.34
C SER A 64 -11.55 2.48 13.80
N ARG A 65 -11.66 3.12 14.97
CA ARG A 65 -10.57 3.92 15.57
C ARG A 65 -10.38 3.57 17.05
N GLY A 66 -9.19 3.88 17.58
CA GLY A 66 -8.90 3.78 19.02
C GLY A 66 -9.11 2.38 19.60
N GLU A 67 -9.80 2.30 20.73
CA GLU A 67 -10.04 1.03 21.46
C GLU A 67 -10.85 0.01 20.65
N VAL A 68 -11.77 0.48 19.79
CA VAL A 68 -12.59 -0.40 18.94
C VAL A 68 -11.72 -1.12 17.92
N PHE A 69 -10.80 -0.40 17.27
CA PHE A 69 -9.83 -0.99 16.35
C PHE A 69 -9.00 -2.07 17.05
N LEU A 70 -8.49 -1.80 18.26
CA LEU A 70 -7.68 -2.75 19.01
C LEU A 70 -8.45 -4.05 19.33
N LYS A 71 -9.70 -3.94 19.78
CA LYS A 71 -10.54 -5.12 20.07
C LYS A 71 -10.81 -5.97 18.84
N ILE A 72 -11.07 -5.34 17.68
CA ILE A 72 -11.31 -6.08 16.43
C ILE A 72 -10.01 -6.72 15.95
N LYS A 73 -8.88 -6.01 16.04
CA LYS A 73 -7.56 -6.56 15.72
C LYS A 73 -7.23 -7.76 16.59
N GLU A 74 -7.44 -7.69 17.90
CA GLU A 74 -7.26 -8.82 18.82
C GLU A 74 -8.13 -10.01 18.45
N LYS A 75 -9.41 -9.76 18.15
CA LYS A 75 -10.31 -10.81 17.68
C LYS A 75 -9.83 -11.43 16.38
N PHE A 76 -9.51 -10.62 15.39
CA PHE A 76 -8.97 -11.07 14.11
C PHE A 76 -7.72 -11.96 14.29
N LEU A 77 -6.77 -11.53 15.12
CA LEU A 77 -5.58 -12.31 15.44
C LEU A 77 -5.93 -13.64 16.12
N SER A 78 -6.87 -13.64 17.08
CA SER A 78 -7.31 -14.87 17.75
C SER A 78 -7.96 -15.88 16.79
N GLU A 79 -8.73 -15.39 15.81
CA GLU A 79 -9.39 -16.24 14.81
C GLU A 79 -8.35 -16.85 13.87
N ILE A 80 -7.37 -16.06 13.43
CA ILE A 80 -6.27 -16.54 12.59
C ILE A 80 -5.47 -17.64 13.28
N THR A 81 -5.16 -17.48 14.57
CA THR A 81 -4.37 -18.49 15.30
C THR A 81 -5.05 -19.86 15.40
N ASN A 82 -6.36 -19.94 15.15
CA ASN A 82 -7.13 -21.18 15.19
C ASN A 82 -7.32 -21.84 13.81
N LEU A 83 -6.81 -21.25 12.73
CA LEU A 83 -6.96 -21.79 11.38
C LEU A 83 -5.97 -22.93 11.10
N SER A 84 -6.38 -23.88 10.27
CA SER A 84 -5.45 -24.82 9.65
C SER A 84 -4.58 -24.15 8.59
N GLU A 85 -3.44 -24.75 8.28
CA GLU A 85 -2.50 -24.25 7.24
C GLU A 85 -3.19 -24.11 5.86
N GLU A 86 -4.07 -25.05 5.51
CA GLU A 86 -4.86 -25.00 4.27
C GLU A 86 -5.84 -23.82 4.25
N GLU A 87 -6.50 -23.54 5.38
CA GLU A 87 -7.42 -22.40 5.53
C GLU A 87 -6.68 -21.07 5.49
N CYS A 88 -5.48 -20.99 6.08
CA CYS A 88 -4.59 -19.85 5.96
C CYS A 88 -4.21 -19.61 4.49
N HIS A 89 -3.81 -20.66 3.78
CA HIS A 89 -3.38 -20.58 2.38
C HIS A 89 -4.47 -20.03 1.45
N LYS A 90 -5.68 -20.57 1.57
CA LYS A 90 -6.85 -20.09 0.79
C LYS A 90 -7.20 -18.64 1.12
N SER A 91 -7.12 -18.27 2.40
CA SER A 91 -7.52 -16.94 2.88
C SER A 91 -6.54 -15.86 2.45
N TYR A 92 -5.23 -16.08 2.54
CA TYR A 92 -4.26 -15.03 2.23
C TYR A 92 -4.17 -14.72 0.72
N VAL A 93 -4.34 -15.72 -0.17
CA VAL A 93 -4.37 -15.49 -1.63
C VAL A 93 -5.54 -14.58 -1.98
N SER A 94 -6.71 -14.85 -1.38
CA SER A 94 -7.90 -14.02 -1.54
C SER A 94 -7.68 -12.59 -1.02
N PHE A 95 -7.06 -12.43 0.15
CA PHE A 95 -6.78 -11.09 0.71
C PHE A 95 -5.78 -10.31 -0.10
N GLY A 96 -4.67 -10.91 -0.53
CA GLY A 96 -3.65 -10.21 -1.31
C GLY A 96 -4.20 -9.64 -2.62
N MET A 97 -4.97 -10.44 -3.38
CA MET A 97 -5.60 -9.97 -4.61
C MET A 97 -6.67 -8.89 -4.34
N SER A 98 -7.49 -9.10 -3.31
CA SER A 98 -8.55 -8.14 -2.96
C SER A 98 -7.97 -6.80 -2.50
N ALA A 99 -6.86 -6.82 -1.75
CA ALA A 99 -6.14 -5.64 -1.31
C ALA A 99 -5.60 -4.84 -2.50
N SER A 100 -4.89 -5.51 -3.41
CA SER A 100 -4.30 -4.87 -4.60
C SER A 100 -5.35 -4.24 -5.51
N LEU A 101 -6.47 -4.94 -5.76
CA LEU A 101 -7.58 -4.38 -6.54
C LEU A 101 -8.22 -3.18 -5.83
N THR A 102 -8.49 -3.30 -4.52
CA THR A 102 -9.12 -2.22 -3.74
C THR A 102 -8.25 -0.98 -3.73
N TYR A 103 -6.93 -1.14 -3.52
CA TYR A 103 -5.98 -0.04 -3.53
C TYR A 103 -5.88 0.62 -4.92
N THR A 104 -5.75 -0.18 -5.98
CA THR A 104 -5.66 0.33 -7.36
C THR A 104 -6.89 1.15 -7.73
N LEU A 105 -8.08 0.69 -7.34
CA LEU A 105 -9.33 1.42 -7.57
C LEU A 105 -9.38 2.72 -6.76
N ALA A 106 -8.93 2.70 -5.51
CA ALA A 106 -8.87 3.90 -4.66
C ALA A 106 -7.90 4.94 -5.24
N ASP A 107 -6.72 4.51 -5.68
CA ASP A 107 -5.70 5.39 -6.26
C ASP A 107 -6.17 5.99 -7.60
N ALA A 108 -6.77 5.18 -8.47
CA ALA A 108 -7.34 5.66 -9.73
C ALA A 108 -8.45 6.70 -9.51
N ARG A 109 -9.34 6.48 -8.52
CA ARG A 109 -10.38 7.44 -8.14
C ARG A 109 -9.78 8.72 -7.60
N PHE A 110 -8.81 8.62 -6.69
CA PHE A 110 -8.14 9.77 -6.12
C PHE A 110 -7.47 10.64 -7.19
N ARG A 111 -6.77 10.04 -8.16
CA ARG A 111 -6.13 10.77 -9.27
C ARG A 111 -7.13 11.43 -10.21
N ASP A 112 -8.23 10.75 -10.52
CA ASP A 112 -9.34 11.31 -11.32
C ASP A 112 -10.03 12.47 -10.58
N GLU A 113 -10.21 12.34 -9.25
CA GLU A 113 -10.72 13.41 -8.40
C GLU A 113 -9.78 14.61 -8.33
N GLU A 114 -8.47 14.40 -8.17
CA GLU A 114 -7.47 15.45 -8.14
C GLU A 114 -7.47 16.26 -9.44
N GLN A 115 -7.60 15.61 -10.60
CA GLN A 115 -7.81 16.30 -11.88
C GLN A 115 -9.10 17.12 -11.89
N ARG A 116 -10.19 16.59 -11.32
CA ARG A 116 -11.50 17.26 -11.23
C ARG A 116 -11.58 18.36 -10.17
N ARG A 117 -10.67 18.42 -9.19
CA ARG A 117 -10.65 19.48 -8.15
C ARG A 117 -10.54 20.89 -8.75
N SER A 118 -10.03 21.02 -9.98
CA SER A 118 -10.06 22.27 -10.75
C SER A 118 -11.46 22.76 -11.15
N LEU A 119 -12.51 21.94 -10.97
CA LEU A 119 -13.86 22.16 -11.51
C LEU A 119 -15.00 22.05 -10.48
N LYS A 120 -14.75 21.69 -9.21
CA LYS A 120 -15.78 21.39 -8.20
C LYS A 120 -15.92 22.45 -7.11
N THR A 121 -17.08 22.48 -6.45
CA THR A 121 -17.34 23.30 -5.25
C THR A 121 -16.88 22.59 -3.98
N GLU A 122 -16.56 23.35 -2.93
CA GLU A 122 -15.97 22.85 -1.67
C GLU A 122 -16.77 21.72 -0.99
N LYS A 123 -18.09 21.74 -1.13
CA LYS A 123 -19.00 20.77 -0.53
C LYS A 123 -19.03 19.41 -1.25
N ASP A 124 -18.68 19.36 -2.53
CA ASP A 124 -18.56 18.12 -3.31
C ASP A 124 -17.23 17.40 -3.06
N MET A 125 -16.30 18.03 -2.33
CA MET A 125 -14.97 17.48 -2.07
C MET A 125 -14.93 16.61 -0.81
N GLU A 126 -15.75 16.92 0.21
CA GLU A 126 -15.71 16.22 1.50
C GLU A 126 -16.25 14.78 1.45
N SER A 127 -17.28 14.50 0.63
CA SER A 127 -17.84 13.15 0.51
C SER A 127 -16.91 12.19 -0.23
N ASP A 128 -16.26 12.67 -1.28
CA ASP A 128 -15.43 11.85 -2.17
C ASP A 128 -14.08 11.50 -1.49
N GLU A 129 -13.50 12.44 -0.75
CA GLU A 129 -12.26 12.21 0.01
C GLU A 129 -12.44 11.16 1.12
N PHE A 130 -13.62 11.12 1.74
CA PHE A 130 -13.96 10.11 2.74
C PHE A 130 -14.02 8.69 2.14
N ASP A 131 -14.60 8.55 0.95
CA ASP A 131 -14.72 7.26 0.25
C ASP A 131 -13.34 6.72 -0.18
N CYS A 132 -12.48 7.56 -0.75
CA CYS A 132 -11.13 7.18 -1.15
C CYS A 132 -10.29 6.70 0.05
N LEU A 133 -10.31 7.45 1.16
CA LEU A 133 -9.59 7.08 2.38
C LEU A 133 -10.11 5.78 2.99
N SER A 134 -11.43 5.55 3.00
CA SER A 134 -12.01 4.29 3.48
C SER A 134 -11.53 3.09 2.65
N MET A 135 -11.47 3.23 1.32
CA MET A 135 -10.95 2.18 0.44
C MET A 135 -9.45 1.89 0.70
N LYS A 136 -8.62 2.93 0.89
CA LYS A 136 -7.20 2.75 1.22
C LYS A 136 -7.03 2.04 2.57
N ASN A 137 -7.78 2.43 3.60
CA ASN A 137 -7.74 1.72 4.89
C ASN A 137 -8.19 0.25 4.75
N THR A 138 -9.17 -0.02 3.89
CA THR A 138 -9.67 -1.39 3.62
C THR A 138 -8.59 -2.24 2.96
N ALA A 139 -7.92 -1.71 1.94
CA ALA A 139 -6.79 -2.39 1.30
C ALA A 139 -5.65 -2.66 2.28
N ALA A 140 -5.27 -1.69 3.12
CA ALA A 140 -4.25 -1.88 4.15
C ALA A 140 -4.63 -2.95 5.17
N ALA A 141 -5.90 -3.01 5.60
CA ALA A 141 -6.35 -4.06 6.51
C ALA A 141 -6.26 -5.45 5.86
N LEU A 142 -6.61 -5.58 4.58
CA LEU A 142 -6.48 -6.82 3.82
C LEU A 142 -5.01 -7.24 3.63
N TYR A 143 -4.12 -6.30 3.31
CA TYR A 143 -2.69 -6.58 3.24
C TYR A 143 -2.13 -7.03 4.59
N TYR A 144 -2.43 -6.30 5.66
CA TYR A 144 -2.05 -6.68 7.02
C TYR A 144 -2.53 -8.09 7.36
N GLY A 145 -3.81 -8.38 7.12
CA GLY A 145 -4.39 -9.70 7.35
C GLY A 145 -3.69 -10.81 6.55
N SER A 146 -3.36 -10.55 5.29
CA SER A 146 -2.59 -11.46 4.43
C SER A 146 -1.21 -11.76 5.00
N ILE A 147 -0.49 -10.74 5.48
CA ILE A 147 0.83 -10.90 6.10
C ILE A 147 0.74 -11.68 7.42
N MET A 148 -0.26 -11.39 8.27
CA MET A 148 -0.47 -12.12 9.53
C MET A 148 -0.83 -13.60 9.32
N LEU A 149 -1.42 -13.94 8.17
CA LEU A 149 -1.69 -15.31 7.74
C LEU A 149 -0.46 -16.05 7.17
N GLY A 150 0.71 -15.42 7.16
CA GLY A 150 1.94 -16.02 6.64
C GLY A 150 2.17 -15.83 5.14
N ASN A 151 1.53 -14.84 4.51
CA ASN A 151 1.84 -14.53 3.11
C ASN A 151 3.23 -13.90 2.98
N ASP A 152 4.17 -14.67 2.46
CA ASP A 152 5.54 -14.23 2.21
C ASP A 152 5.78 -13.60 0.83
N SER A 153 4.72 -13.32 0.08
CA SER A 153 4.82 -12.57 -1.17
C SER A 153 5.41 -11.18 -0.94
N TYR A 154 6.56 -10.92 -1.56
CA TYR A 154 7.21 -9.62 -1.49
C TYR A 154 6.33 -8.51 -2.08
N LEU A 155 5.43 -8.81 -3.03
CA LEU A 155 4.51 -7.84 -3.62
C LEU A 155 3.49 -7.35 -2.59
N VAL A 156 2.89 -8.26 -1.83
CA VAL A 156 1.94 -7.93 -0.75
C VAL A 156 2.62 -7.08 0.33
N LYS A 157 3.83 -7.47 0.73
CA LYS A 157 4.62 -6.71 1.71
C LYS A 157 5.04 -5.34 1.16
N ASN A 158 5.45 -5.28 -0.10
CA ASN A 158 5.83 -4.04 -0.79
C ASN A 158 4.67 -3.04 -0.85
N ASP A 159 3.50 -3.47 -1.31
CA ASP A 159 2.34 -2.59 -1.46
C ASP A 159 1.87 -2.07 -0.11
N PHE A 160 1.87 -2.92 0.92
CA PHE A 160 1.53 -2.47 2.27
C PHE A 160 2.53 -1.46 2.82
N ALA A 161 3.83 -1.71 2.65
CA ALA A 161 4.88 -0.79 3.06
C ALA A 161 4.80 0.55 2.31
N TYR A 162 4.48 0.53 1.01
CA TYR A 162 4.24 1.72 0.20
C TYR A 162 3.14 2.59 0.83
N MET A 163 1.98 1.99 1.16
CA MET A 163 0.85 2.71 1.76
C MET A 163 1.19 3.31 3.12
N LEU A 164 1.89 2.54 3.98
CA LEU A 164 2.30 3.01 5.30
C LEU A 164 3.30 4.16 5.21
N ARG A 165 4.31 4.04 4.35
CA ARG A 165 5.34 5.07 4.17
C ARG A 165 4.74 6.39 3.70
N ARG A 166 3.80 6.35 2.76
CA ARG A 166 3.13 7.56 2.26
C ARG A 166 2.05 8.11 3.19
N LYS A 167 1.83 7.46 4.35
CA LYS A 167 0.79 7.83 5.32
C LYS A 167 -0.60 7.91 4.69
N GLU A 168 -0.86 7.06 3.70
CA GLU A 168 -2.15 7.02 3.01
C GLU A 168 -3.23 6.24 3.79
N VAL A 169 -2.86 5.74 4.96
CA VAL A 169 -3.72 5.01 5.88
C VAL A 169 -3.50 5.47 7.31
N ASN A 170 -4.57 5.46 8.09
CA ASN A 170 -4.61 6.08 9.42
C ASN A 170 -4.50 5.08 10.58
N GLN A 171 -4.27 3.79 10.27
CA GLN A 171 -4.39 2.71 11.24
C GLN A 171 -3.03 2.26 11.79
N PRO A 172 -2.85 2.17 13.12
CA PRO A 172 -1.64 1.67 13.73
C PRO A 172 -1.63 0.12 13.70
N TYR A 173 -1.24 -0.46 12.56
CA TYR A 173 -1.11 -1.91 12.43
C TYR A 173 0.01 -2.51 13.31
N GLY A 174 0.90 -1.66 13.84
CA GLY A 174 1.98 -2.07 14.75
C GLY A 174 3.14 -2.76 14.04
N LEU A 175 3.23 -2.61 12.72
CA LEU A 175 4.37 -3.03 11.91
C LEU A 175 5.03 -1.78 11.33
N THR A 176 6.37 -1.73 11.35
CA THR A 176 7.12 -0.67 10.68
C THR A 176 7.37 -1.04 9.21
N VAL A 177 7.73 -0.04 8.39
CA VAL A 177 8.15 -0.26 6.99
C VAL A 177 9.37 -1.19 6.96
N GLU A 178 10.29 -1.00 7.89
CA GLU A 178 11.47 -1.84 8.09
C GLU A 178 11.11 -3.29 8.40
N ASP A 179 10.18 -3.54 9.31
CA ASP A 179 9.74 -4.90 9.66
C ASP A 179 9.13 -5.63 8.47
N ILE A 180 8.31 -4.92 7.68
CA ILE A 180 7.58 -5.50 6.54
C ILE A 180 8.54 -5.84 5.39
N LEU A 181 9.51 -4.98 5.11
CA LEU A 181 10.37 -5.11 3.93
C LEU A 181 11.66 -5.91 4.19
N LYS A 182 12.06 -6.14 5.44
CA LYS A 182 13.35 -6.74 5.84
C LYS A 182 13.82 -7.89 4.95
N ASP A 183 12.98 -8.89 4.72
CA ASP A 183 13.38 -10.08 3.94
C ASP A 183 13.42 -9.82 2.43
N SER A 184 12.57 -8.91 1.94
CA SER A 184 12.59 -8.49 0.53
C SER A 184 13.83 -7.66 0.20
N ILE A 185 14.33 -6.88 1.16
CA ILE A 185 15.61 -6.15 1.05
C ILE A 185 16.78 -7.13 0.99
N LYS A 186 16.81 -8.15 1.85
CA LYS A 186 17.84 -9.21 1.80
C LYS A 186 17.82 -9.96 0.46
N ALA A 187 16.62 -10.21 -0.08
CA ALA A 187 16.42 -10.82 -1.38
C ALA A 187 16.63 -9.86 -2.56
N LYS A 188 17.03 -8.61 -2.30
CA LYS A 188 17.33 -7.55 -3.28
C LYS A 188 16.21 -7.32 -4.30
N LYS A 189 14.95 -7.36 -3.86
CA LYS A 189 13.81 -7.06 -4.73
C LYS A 189 13.73 -5.57 -5.03
N ALA A 190 13.74 -5.18 -6.31
CA ALA A 190 13.86 -3.77 -6.69
C ALA A 190 12.81 -2.84 -6.09
N PHE A 191 11.51 -3.17 -6.17
CA PHE A 191 10.46 -2.30 -5.60
C PHE A 191 10.57 -2.12 -4.07
N PRO A 192 10.77 -3.21 -3.28
CA PRO A 192 11.13 -3.10 -1.87
C PRO A 192 12.35 -2.23 -1.59
N LEU A 193 13.44 -2.38 -2.36
CA LEU A 193 14.64 -1.54 -2.22
C LEU A 193 14.30 -0.05 -2.41
N VAL A 194 13.55 0.28 -3.45
CA VAL A 194 13.12 1.67 -3.71
C VAL A 194 12.23 2.20 -2.60
N ASN A 195 11.24 1.43 -2.15
CA ASN A 195 10.34 1.87 -1.08
C ASN A 195 11.06 2.08 0.25
N MET A 196 12.03 1.24 0.58
CA MET A 196 12.89 1.44 1.76
C MET A 196 13.77 2.68 1.61
N ALA A 197 14.35 2.89 0.43
CA ALA A 197 15.18 4.07 0.18
C ALA A 197 14.39 5.37 0.27
N LEU A 198 13.17 5.41 -0.28
CA LEU A 198 12.26 6.54 -0.10
C LEU A 198 11.86 6.73 1.37
N HIS A 199 11.71 5.65 2.14
CA HIS A 199 11.42 5.75 3.56
C HIS A 199 12.56 6.46 4.31
N TYR A 200 13.79 6.07 4.03
CA TYR A 200 14.96 6.74 4.60
C TYR A 200 15.10 8.19 4.12
N ALA A 201 15.08 8.44 2.80
CA ALA A 201 15.33 9.75 2.25
C ALA A 201 14.22 10.79 2.52
N MET A 202 12.95 10.38 2.48
CA MET A 202 11.80 11.29 2.49
C MET A 202 11.03 11.29 3.82
N ASN A 203 11.09 10.22 4.62
CA ASN A 203 10.36 10.16 5.89
C ASN A 203 11.25 10.43 7.10
N ARG A 204 12.51 9.96 7.09
CA ARG A 204 13.46 10.14 8.19
C ARG A 204 14.46 11.27 7.93
N CYS A 205 14.92 11.38 6.69
CA CYS A 205 15.64 12.54 6.14
C CYS A 205 16.97 12.91 6.83
N SER A 206 17.59 12.03 7.62
CA SER A 206 18.95 12.29 8.13
C SER A 206 20.00 12.16 7.02
N LYS A 207 21.19 12.75 7.24
CA LYS A 207 22.30 12.61 6.29
C LYS A 207 22.68 11.14 6.08
N GLU A 208 22.67 10.37 7.16
CA GLU A 208 22.93 8.93 7.17
C GLU A 208 21.82 8.16 6.43
N ASP A 209 20.55 8.55 6.63
CA ASP A 209 19.42 7.94 5.93
C ASP A 209 19.51 8.14 4.40
N TRP A 210 19.93 9.33 3.94
CA TRP A 210 20.19 9.58 2.52
C TRP A 210 21.31 8.70 1.95
N SER A 211 22.36 8.44 2.73
CA SER A 211 23.43 7.51 2.33
C SER A 211 22.92 6.07 2.24
N GLN A 212 22.13 5.64 3.22
CA GLN A 212 21.51 4.31 3.22
C GLN A 212 20.54 4.13 2.05
N ALA A 213 19.79 5.18 1.69
CA ALA A 213 18.93 5.18 0.52
C ALA A 213 19.73 4.98 -0.78
N ASP A 214 20.83 5.72 -0.97
CA ASP A 214 21.73 5.56 -2.14
C ASP A 214 22.29 4.13 -2.24
N GLU A 215 22.72 3.55 -1.11
CA GLU A 215 23.20 2.16 -1.06
C GLU A 215 22.13 1.14 -1.46
N LEU A 216 20.86 1.36 -1.06
CA LEU A 216 19.75 0.50 -1.44
C LEU A 216 19.48 0.54 -2.95
N LEU A 217 19.51 1.73 -3.55
CA LEU A 217 19.30 1.89 -5.00
C LEU A 217 20.43 1.24 -5.81
N ALA A 218 21.67 1.31 -5.34
CA ALA A 218 22.81 0.64 -5.98
C ALA A 218 22.67 -0.89 -6.04
N MET A 219 21.78 -1.49 -5.24
CA MET A 219 21.55 -2.95 -5.23
C MET A 219 20.51 -3.44 -6.25
N ILE A 220 19.84 -2.54 -6.98
CA ILE A 220 18.87 -2.92 -8.00
C ILE A 220 19.57 -3.73 -9.09
N ALA A 221 18.97 -4.87 -9.46
CA ALA A 221 19.46 -5.68 -10.56
C ALA A 221 19.13 -5.01 -11.91
N GLU A 222 20.06 -5.09 -12.86
CA GLU A 222 19.95 -4.41 -14.16
C GLU A 222 18.70 -4.81 -14.94
N ASP A 223 18.25 -6.07 -14.82
CA ASP A 223 17.05 -6.60 -15.46
C ASP A 223 15.74 -6.06 -14.85
N GLU A 224 15.77 -5.57 -13.60
CA GLU A 224 14.62 -4.94 -12.94
C GLU A 224 14.51 -3.42 -13.22
N VAL A 225 15.60 -2.76 -13.67
CA VAL A 225 15.68 -1.30 -13.88
C VAL A 225 14.54 -0.78 -14.75
N LYS A 226 14.24 -1.45 -15.88
CA LYS A 226 13.19 -0.99 -16.80
C LYS A 226 11.79 -0.95 -16.16
N SER A 227 11.52 -1.88 -15.26
CA SER A 227 10.23 -1.94 -14.54
C SER A 227 10.12 -0.79 -13.52
N ILE A 228 11.21 -0.49 -12.82
CA ILE A 228 11.32 0.63 -11.89
C ILE A 228 11.19 1.96 -12.66
N GLU A 229 11.98 2.16 -13.71
CA GLU A 229 11.94 3.36 -14.53
C GLU A 229 10.51 3.64 -15.06
N SER A 230 9.85 2.61 -15.60
CA SER A 230 8.50 2.73 -16.15
C SER A 230 7.48 3.18 -15.08
N TYR A 231 7.48 2.51 -13.92
CA TYR A 231 6.55 2.84 -12.83
C TYR A 231 6.78 4.25 -12.28
N TRP A 232 8.02 4.60 -11.98
CA TRP A 232 8.35 5.90 -11.37
C TRP A 232 8.31 7.06 -12.37
N THR A 233 8.48 6.79 -13.67
CA THR A 233 8.10 7.75 -14.73
C THR A 233 6.60 8.01 -14.71
N GLY A 234 5.77 7.00 -14.41
CA GLY A 234 4.35 7.17 -14.15
C GLY A 234 4.10 8.17 -13.03
N MET A 235 4.72 7.97 -11.86
CA MET A 235 4.58 8.87 -10.70
C MET A 235 5.05 10.30 -11.01
N ALA A 236 6.17 10.46 -11.71
CA ALA A 236 6.65 11.77 -12.15
C ALA A 236 5.69 12.47 -13.14
N ASN A 237 4.85 11.74 -13.89
CA ASN A 237 3.82 12.37 -14.75
C ASN A 237 2.71 13.03 -13.95
N TRP A 238 2.50 12.55 -12.73
CA TRP A 238 1.59 13.12 -11.76
C TRP A 238 2.27 14.20 -10.90
N ASP A 239 3.44 14.68 -11.34
CA ASP A 239 4.24 15.70 -10.65
C ASP A 239 4.67 15.30 -9.23
N GLU A 240 4.75 13.99 -8.95
CA GLU A 240 5.15 13.49 -7.64
C GLU A 240 6.68 13.49 -7.47
N ASP A 241 7.17 14.17 -6.42
CA ASP A 241 8.61 14.30 -6.12
C ASP A 241 9.32 12.95 -5.97
N GLU A 242 8.64 11.94 -5.42
CA GLU A 242 9.19 10.59 -5.31
C GLU A 242 9.53 9.99 -6.68
N GLY A 243 8.71 10.26 -7.70
CA GLY A 243 8.96 9.84 -9.09
C GLY A 243 10.24 10.45 -9.63
N PHE A 244 10.38 11.76 -9.50
CA PHE A 244 11.61 12.44 -9.92
C PHE A 244 12.84 11.96 -9.14
N LEU A 245 12.70 11.70 -7.83
CA LEU A 245 13.80 11.27 -6.98
C LEU A 245 14.32 9.88 -7.36
N VAL A 246 13.43 8.94 -7.64
CA VAL A 246 13.83 7.60 -8.10
C VAL A 246 14.53 7.68 -9.46
N LEU A 247 13.99 8.47 -10.39
CA LEU A 247 14.63 8.71 -11.68
C LEU A 247 16.03 9.34 -11.52
N LEU A 248 16.19 10.27 -10.58
CA LEU A 248 17.48 10.86 -10.25
C LEU A 248 18.49 9.81 -9.77
N TRP A 249 18.08 8.91 -8.87
CA TRP A 249 18.94 7.81 -8.41
C TRP A 249 19.33 6.88 -9.56
N LEU A 250 18.39 6.51 -10.44
CA LEU A 250 18.70 5.67 -11.59
C LEU A 250 19.74 6.33 -12.51
N CYS A 251 19.63 7.63 -12.76
CA CYS A 251 20.64 8.39 -13.50
C CYS A 251 21.99 8.43 -12.77
N ARG A 252 21.97 8.72 -11.46
CA ARG A 252 23.16 8.84 -10.63
C ARG A 252 23.97 7.56 -10.56
N HIS A 253 23.31 6.40 -10.47
CA HIS A 253 23.96 5.09 -10.48
C HIS A 253 24.31 4.60 -11.89
N GLY A 254 23.98 5.36 -12.94
CA GLY A 254 24.30 5.01 -14.32
C GLY A 254 23.43 3.90 -14.91
N PHE A 255 22.31 3.56 -14.27
CA PHE A 255 21.36 2.59 -14.81
C PHE A 255 20.64 3.12 -16.06
N ILE A 256 20.44 4.44 -16.13
CA ILE A 256 19.90 5.13 -17.29
C ILE A 256 20.66 6.45 -17.49
N GLU A 257 20.81 6.91 -18.73
CA GLU A 257 21.53 8.15 -19.00
C GLU A 257 20.63 9.39 -18.88
N THR A 258 19.41 9.29 -19.40
CA THR A 258 18.46 10.40 -19.47
C THR A 258 17.03 9.91 -19.29
N THR A 259 16.16 10.81 -18.86
CA THR A 259 14.71 10.63 -18.81
C THR A 259 14.03 11.69 -19.66
N LYS A 260 12.72 11.58 -19.86
CA LYS A 260 11.95 12.66 -20.52
C LYS A 260 11.95 13.99 -19.75
N TYR A 261 12.32 13.97 -18.48
CA TYR A 261 12.42 15.16 -17.63
C TYR A 261 13.83 15.76 -17.63
N GLY A 262 14.79 15.09 -18.26
CA GLY A 262 16.19 15.49 -18.32
C GLY A 262 17.15 14.41 -17.84
N ASP A 263 18.42 14.80 -17.81
CA ASP A 263 19.51 14.06 -17.19
C ASP A 263 19.54 14.26 -15.67
N GLN A 264 20.57 13.70 -15.03
CA GLN A 264 20.80 13.80 -13.59
C GLN A 264 20.83 15.26 -13.08
N GLU A 265 21.51 16.16 -13.78
CA GLU A 265 21.67 17.55 -13.35
C GLU A 265 20.33 18.30 -13.35
N ARG A 266 19.54 18.08 -14.41
CA ARG A 266 18.21 18.67 -14.53
C ARG A 266 17.24 18.12 -13.49
N LEU A 267 17.24 16.80 -13.26
CA LEU A 267 16.43 16.16 -12.22
C LEU A 267 16.80 16.66 -10.82
N PHE A 268 18.10 16.75 -10.51
CA PHE A 268 18.58 17.29 -9.23
C PHE A 268 18.14 18.74 -9.03
N THR A 269 18.27 19.58 -10.05
CA THR A 269 17.86 21.00 -9.97
C THR A 269 16.37 21.14 -9.69
N LEU A 270 15.53 20.34 -10.36
CA LEU A 270 14.09 20.30 -10.13
C LEU A 270 13.76 19.89 -8.69
N LEU A 271 14.35 18.79 -8.22
CA LEU A 271 14.11 18.28 -6.87
C LEU A 271 14.66 19.20 -5.78
N LYS A 272 15.81 19.83 -5.99
CA LYS A 272 16.41 20.71 -4.98
C LYS A 272 15.54 21.91 -4.63
N ALA A 273 14.67 22.32 -5.56
CA ALA A 273 13.70 23.39 -5.35
C ALA A 273 12.44 22.94 -4.58
N ARG A 274 12.21 21.63 -4.46
CA ARG A 274 10.98 21.05 -3.87
C ARG A 274 11.23 20.23 -2.61
N VAL A 275 12.42 19.63 -2.50
CA VAL A 275 12.84 18.74 -1.41
C VAL A 275 14.07 19.34 -0.74
N ASP A 276 13.86 20.14 0.30
CA ASP A 276 14.94 20.88 0.98
C ASP A 276 16.05 19.98 1.53
N THR A 277 15.68 18.76 1.93
CA THR A 277 16.56 17.78 2.58
C THR A 277 17.50 17.06 1.60
N ILE A 278 17.32 17.19 0.29
CA ILE A 278 18.17 16.49 -0.68
C ILE A 278 19.63 16.96 -0.58
N PRO A 279 20.59 16.05 -0.34
CA PRO A 279 22.00 16.43 -0.20
C PRO A 279 22.61 16.90 -1.52
N ASN A 280 23.53 17.87 -1.45
CA ASN A 280 24.20 18.41 -2.64
C ASN A 280 25.03 17.38 -3.40
N TRP A 281 25.51 16.31 -2.75
CA TRP A 281 26.30 15.26 -3.41
C TRP A 281 25.46 14.42 -4.38
N MET A 282 24.12 14.46 -4.31
CA MET A 282 23.23 13.75 -5.25
C MET A 282 23.37 14.22 -6.71
N LYS A 283 23.94 15.40 -6.94
CA LYS A 283 24.25 15.90 -8.29
C LYS A 283 25.47 15.24 -8.93
N GLU A 284 26.30 14.58 -8.13
CA GLU A 284 27.52 13.92 -8.59
C GLU A 284 27.16 12.50 -9.06
N LYS A 285 27.88 11.92 -10.02
CA LYS A 285 27.67 10.50 -10.36
C LYS A 285 28.06 9.63 -9.16
N ALA A 286 27.34 8.54 -8.94
CA ALA A 286 27.78 7.56 -7.95
C ALA A 286 29.13 7.00 -8.38
N PHE A 287 30.06 6.85 -7.43
CA PHE A 287 31.31 6.15 -7.68
C PHE A 287 30.96 4.70 -7.99
N ILE A 288 31.00 4.33 -9.27
CA ILE A 288 30.99 2.92 -9.67
C ILE A 288 32.29 2.34 -9.11
N LYS A 289 32.17 1.58 -8.03
CA LYS A 289 33.29 0.78 -7.52
C LYS A 289 33.52 -0.31 -8.56
N ASN A 290 34.34 0.01 -9.57
CA ASN A 290 34.76 -0.95 -10.57
C ASN A 290 35.20 -2.22 -9.82
N SER A 291 34.48 -3.31 -10.03
CA SER A 291 34.84 -4.65 -9.61
C SER A 291 35.98 -5.16 -10.50
N THR A 292 37.07 -4.41 -10.54
CA THR A 292 38.31 -4.76 -11.19
C THR A 292 39.41 -4.68 -10.15
N GLU A 293 39.47 -5.72 -9.32
CA GLU A 293 40.70 -6.21 -8.68
C GLU A 293 40.34 -7.46 -7.87
N ILE A 294 40.30 -8.60 -8.55
CA ILE A 294 40.70 -9.86 -7.95
C ILE A 294 41.91 -10.30 -8.77
N TYR A 295 43.09 -10.12 -8.16
CA TYR A 295 44.34 -10.78 -8.52
C TYR A 295 44.27 -12.27 -8.23
#